data_AF-A0A127T2R0-F1
#
_entry.id   AF-A0A127T2R0-F1
#
_cell.length_a   1.000
_cell.length_b   1.000
_cell.length_c   1.000
_cell.angle_alpha   90.00
_cell.angle_beta   90.00
_cell.angle_gamma   90.00
#
_symmetry.space_group_name_H-M   'P 1'
#
loop_
_entity.id
_entity.type
_entity.pdbx_description
1 polymer ?
#
loop_
_entity_poly.entity_id
_entity_poly.type
_entity_poly.pdbx_seq_one_letter_code
_entity_poly.pdbx_strand_id
1 'polypeptide(L)' 'MRLNHYSIRTEKSYWYWIRYFIRFHGMRHPLELGTSDVNAFLSWLATDRQVAAATQNLALNAI' A
#
# COMPACT_ATOMS: atom_id res chain seq x y z
N MET A 1 6.90 -0.38 20.14
CA MET A 1 6.70 -1.84 20.11
C MET A 1 6.85 -2.28 18.65
N ARG A 2 7.80 -3.17 18.32
CA ARG A 2 7.94 -3.70 16.96
C ARG A 2 7.01 -4.92 16.83
N LEU A 3 5.81 -4.68 16.33
CA LEU A 3 4.85 -5.76 16.09
C LEU A 3 5.36 -6.60 14.91
N ASN A 4 5.37 -7.92 15.06
CA ASN A 4 5.68 -8.93 14.02
C ASN A 4 7.16 -9.13 13.63
N HIS A 5 8.14 -8.61 14.38
CA HIS A 5 9.59 -8.82 14.12
C HIS A 5 10.09 -8.42 12.72
N TYR A 6 9.33 -7.63 11.97
CA TYR A 6 9.76 -7.13 10.67
C TYR A 6 11.01 -6.29 10.78
N SER A 7 11.90 -6.33 9.78
CA SER A 7 13.05 -5.43 9.72
C SER A 7 12.58 -3.96 9.71
N ILE A 8 13.38 -3.04 10.25
CA ILE A 8 13.09 -1.59 10.22
C ILE A 8 12.83 -1.11 8.78
N ARG A 9 13.54 -1.69 7.81
CA ARG A 9 13.37 -1.40 6.40
C ARG A 9 11.97 -1.82 5.92
N THR A 10 11.52 -3.01 6.28
CA THR A 10 10.20 -3.52 5.92
C THR A 10 9.09 -2.67 6.55
N GLU A 11 9.21 -2.35 7.84
CA GLU A 11 8.25 -1.47 8.52
C GLU A 11 8.13 -0.12 7.81
N LYS A 12 9.26 0.53 7.49
CA LYS A 12 9.26 1.83 6.78
C LYS A 12 8.59 1.74 5.41
N SER A 13 8.84 0.65 4.66
CA SER A 13 8.19 0.42 3.38
C SER A 13 6.68 0.25 3.52
N TYR A 14 6.21 -0.49 4.53
CA TYR A 14 4.78 -0.70 4.75
C TYR A 14 4.10 0.62 5.14
N TRP A 15 4.70 1.37 6.06
CA TRP A 15 4.21 2.71 6.41
C TRP A 15 4.13 3.65 5.21
N TYR A 16 5.07 3.56 4.26
CA TYR A 16 5.01 4.34 3.04
C TYR A 16 3.77 3.97 2.21
N TRP A 17 3.55 2.68 1.95
CA TRP A 17 2.44 2.22 1.11
C TRP A 17 1.08 2.45 1.74
N ILE A 18 0.91 2.21 3.04
CA ILE A 18 -0.34 2.51 3.76
C ILE A 18 -0.68 4.01 3.64
N ARG A 19 0.30 4.89 3.88
CA ARG A 19 0.11 6.33 3.76
C ARG A 19 -0.19 6.75 2.32
N TYR A 20 0.34 6.04 1.33
CA TYR A 20 0.12 6.36 -0.07
C TYR A 20 -1.26 5.90 -0.55
N PHE A 21 -1.70 4.71 -0.11
CA PHE A 21 -3.05 4.19 -0.32
C PHE A 21 -4.12 5.13 0.23
N ILE A 22 -3.98 5.58 1.49
CA ILE A 22 -4.91 6.54 2.10
C ILE A 22 -4.99 7.84 1.30
N ARG A 23 -3.84 8.36 0.85
CA ARG A 23 -3.80 9.60 0.05
C ARG A 23 -4.42 9.42 -1.33
N PHE A 24 -4.19 8.29 -1.98
CA PHE A 24 -4.81 7.96 -3.26
C PHE A 24 -6.34 7.95 -3.16
N HIS A 25 -6.88 7.42 -2.06
CA HIS A 25 -8.33 7.44 -1.77
C HIS A 25 -8.82 8.72 -1.08
N GLY A 26 -8.09 9.82 -1.19
CA GLY A 26 -8.55 11.13 -0.72
C GLY A 26 -8.70 11.23 0.80
N MET A 27 -7.84 10.56 1.57
CA MET A 27 -7.85 10.55 3.04
C MET A 27 -9.11 9.90 3.66
N ARG A 28 -9.82 9.07 2.89
CA ARG A 28 -10.88 8.20 3.43
C ARG A 28 -10.31 7.22 4.45
N HIS A 29 -11.09 6.91 5.47
CA HIS A 29 -10.66 6.01 6.52
C HIS A 29 -10.46 4.59 5.95
N PRO A 30 -9.33 3.89 6.21
CA PRO A 30 -9.08 2.56 5.63
C PRO A 30 -10.17 1.51 5.87
N LEU A 31 -10.88 1.59 7.00
CA LEU A 31 -12.00 0.68 7.30
C LEU A 31 -13.21 0.88 6.37
N GLU A 32 -13.28 1.99 5.65
CA GLU A 32 -14.32 2.26 4.63
C GLU A 32 -13.89 1.82 3.23
N LEU A 33 -12.65 1.35 3.08
CA LEU A 33 -12.07 0.91 1.81
C LEU A 33 -12.10 -0.62 1.74
N GLY A 34 -12.53 -1.13 0.59
CA GLY A 34 -12.66 -2.57 0.36
C GLY A 34 -11.68 -3.10 -0.67
N THR A 35 -11.87 -4.37 -1.04
CA THR A 35 -11.05 -5.05 -2.05
C THR A 35 -11.06 -4.33 -3.40
N SER A 36 -12.17 -3.70 -3.78
CA SER A 36 -12.25 -2.89 -5.01
C SER A 36 -11.33 -1.68 -4.98
N ASP A 37 -11.20 -1.01 -3.83
CA ASP A 37 -10.32 0.14 -3.64
C ASP A 37 -8.85 -0.29 -3.71
N VAL A 38 -8.51 -1.42 -3.07
CA VAL A 38 -7.18 -2.02 -3.16
C VAL A 38 -6.82 -2.35 -4.61
N ASN A 39 -7.73 -2.99 -5.35
CA ASN A 39 -7.50 -3.31 -6.76
C ASN A 39 -7.30 -2.05 -7.61
N ALA A 40 -8.12 -1.01 -7.41
CA ALA A 40 -7.98 0.26 -8.12
C ALA A 40 -6.61 0.91 -7.86
N PHE A 41 -6.16 0.91 -6.61
CA PHE A 41 -4.84 1.42 -6.24
C PHE A 41 -3.70 0.62 -6.89
N LEU A 42 -3.76 -0.72 -6.84
CA LEU A 42 -2.72 -1.57 -7.44
C LEU A 42 -2.70 -1.47 -8.96
N SER A 43 -3.85 -1.36 -9.61
CA SER A 43 -3.94 -1.14 -11.06
C SER A 43 -3.34 0.21 -11.45
N TRP A 44 -3.66 1.28 -10.70
CA TRP A 44 -3.07 2.60 -10.90
C TRP A 44 -1.54 2.59 -10.69
N LEU A 45 -1.03 1.85 -9.70
CA LEU A 45 0.41 1.70 -9.52
C LEU A 45 1.10 1.04 -10.74
N ALA A 46 0.47 0.03 -11.32
CA ALA A 46 1.02 -0.67 -12.47
C ALA A 46 0.92 0.16 -13.76
N THR A 47 -0.16 0.91 -13.96
CA THR A 47 -0.46 1.58 -15.23
C THR A 47 -0.03 3.05 -15.25
N ASP A 48 -0.37 3.84 -14.25
CA ASP A 48 0.01 5.25 -14.20
C ASP A 48 1.40 5.46 -13.61
N ARG A 49 1.74 4.69 -12.57
CA ARG A 49 3.04 4.80 -11.91
C ARG A 49 4.11 3.87 -12.48
N GLN A 50 3.72 2.93 -13.33
CA GLN A 50 4.62 2.01 -14.04
C GLN A 50 5.61 1.30 -13.08
N VAL A 51 5.16 0.96 -11.87
CA VAL A 51 6.02 0.29 -10.89
C VAL A 51 6.26 -1.17 -11.27
N ALA A 52 7.42 -1.70 -10.91
CA ALA A 52 7.72 -3.12 -11.09
C ALA A 52 6.76 -4.01 -10.27
N ALA A 53 6.49 -5.22 -10.76
CA ALA A 53 5.62 -6.18 -10.07
C ALA A 53 6.05 -6.45 -8.62
N ALA A 54 7.35 -6.54 -8.35
CA ALA A 54 7.86 -6.71 -6.98
C ALA A 54 7.53 -5.51 -6.07
N THR A 55 7.48 -4.30 -6.62
CA THR A 55 7.09 -3.08 -5.91
C THR A 55 5.58 -3.05 -5.65
N GLN A 56 4.77 -3.48 -6.62
CA GLN A 56 3.33 -3.65 -6.45
C GLN A 56 3.03 -4.70 -5.36
N ASN A 57 3.76 -5.81 -5.33
CA ASN A 57 3.62 -6.82 -4.28
C ASN A 57 3.98 -6.30 -2.88
N LEU A 58 4.98 -5.41 -2.76
CA LEU A 58 5.28 -4.74 -1.50
C LEU A 58 4.15 -3.81 -1.03
N ALA A 59 3.46 -3.16 -1.98
CA ALA A 59 2.30 -2.34 -1.68
C ALA A 59 1.11 -3.20 -1.23
N LEU A 60 0.83 -4.30 -1.94
CA LEU A 60 -0.22 -5.25 -1.59
C LEU A 60 -0.01 -5.86 -0.20
N ASN A 61 1.21 -6.30 0.12
CA ASN A 61 1.49 -6.89 1.44
C ASN A 61 1.38 -5.90 2.61
N ALA A 62 1.38 -4.59 2.33
CA ALA A 62 1.32 -3.55 3.34
C ALA A 62 -0.11 -3.12 3.69
N ILE A 63 -1.10 -3.44 2.85
CA ILE A 63 -2.49 -2.97 2.93
C ILE A 63 -3.38 -4.16 3.31
#